data_AF-A0A9J7BWA2-F1
#
_entry.id   AF-A0A9J7BWA2-F1
#
_cell.length_a   1.000
_cell.length_b   1.000
_cell.length_c   1.000
_cell.angle_alpha   90.00
_cell.angle_beta   90.00
_cell.angle_gamma   90.00
#
_symmetry.space_group_name_H-M   'P 1'
#
loop_
_entity.id
_entity.type
_entity.pdbx_description
1 polymer ?
#
loop_
_entity_poly.entity_id
_entity_poly.type
_entity_poly.pdbx_seq_one_letter_code
_entity_poly.pdbx_strand_id
1 'polypeptide(L)'
;MNINQSSQKRDTMPAANFNGLRVLSLESRRAVETAKLIRTYGGEPLVAPAMREVSLESQKPVLEFAEALLRGAFDLVIFTTGVGVKALLKTVSEHMDREQFLEALRKVRIAARGPKSSSALRELQIPISVIAPEPFTWRALMGALEAKFGADLGGMNIAVQEYGTSNPELLTALAEKSISITRLPVYQWALPEDTQPLREAVIALAHGHVDVVLFMNAGQVMHLFLMAERMGYTDALHEGFRTTVVGSIGPSNTEGLNAYGVVPDYEPTQSKMGFLIKELAERSAELLQQKRMAAALHVPDDAPPPPISPLLTGESVVAPASKPEAVGVDFLHEIGSRITAADPLHVVLNRIVDFACSLIKCDSCFVYVLEDDQLVLRASKNPHSDVVDRLGIWLGQGITGWVGWHREPVAIPTNALQDPRFKRFRNLAEDSFEAFLSVPILCRSKLVGVINLQHRKPYYHTDQEVRLLSAVGYLVGAELERARLESENSELSDRLESRKVIERAKGVLQRDFGLDEESAYRAMQRESRQRRKSMREIAEAILLNEDLRKTRLNGREASA
;
A
#
# COMPACT_ATOMS: atom_id res chain seq x y z
N MET A 1 27.57 46.44 55.26
CA MET A 1 26.33 45.80 54.77
C MET A 1 26.41 45.77 53.25
N ASN A 2 26.88 44.67 52.66
CA ASN A 2 26.87 44.45 51.22
C ASN A 2 25.87 43.32 50.94
N ILE A 3 24.79 43.68 50.26
CA ILE A 3 23.73 42.76 49.83
C ILE A 3 24.23 42.06 48.57
N ASN A 4 24.57 40.78 48.72
CA ASN A 4 25.00 39.93 47.63
C ASN A 4 23.76 39.55 46.79
N GLN A 5 23.65 40.08 45.58
CA GLN A 5 22.62 39.70 44.63
C GLN A 5 22.89 38.28 44.13
N SER A 6 21.99 37.36 44.45
CA SER A 6 21.92 36.02 43.88
C SER A 6 21.65 36.13 42.38
N SER A 7 22.66 35.82 41.57
CA SER A 7 22.54 35.63 40.12
C SER A 7 21.66 34.40 39.86
N GLN A 8 20.43 34.66 39.41
CA GLN A 8 19.48 33.65 38.96
C GLN A 8 20.04 33.02 37.68
N LYS A 9 20.50 31.77 37.77
CA LYS A 9 20.82 30.93 36.61
C LYS A 9 19.60 30.93 35.67
N ARG A 10 19.73 31.52 34.49
CA ARG A 10 18.86 31.19 33.37
C ARG A 10 19.22 29.77 32.95
N ASP A 11 18.34 28.82 33.22
CA ASP A 11 18.41 27.49 32.61
C ASP A 11 18.36 27.70 31.09
N THR A 12 19.51 27.52 30.44
CA THR A 12 19.63 27.49 28.99
C THR A 12 18.91 26.23 28.52
N MET A 13 17.72 26.39 27.93
CA MET A 13 17.11 25.31 27.14
C MET A 13 18.16 24.80 26.14
N PRO A 14 18.34 23.48 26.00
CA PRO A 14 19.21 22.95 24.95
C PRO A 14 18.75 23.53 23.61
N ALA A 15 19.70 23.98 22.79
CA ALA A 15 19.38 24.38 21.42
C ALA A 15 18.67 23.20 20.74
N ALA A 16 17.49 23.43 20.14
CA ALA A 16 16.69 22.41 19.48
C ALA A 16 17.56 21.48 18.63
N ASN A 17 17.70 20.21 19.01
CA ASN A 17 18.63 19.30 18.36
C ASN A 17 18.26 17.83 18.57
N PHE A 18 18.05 17.11 17.48
CA PHE A 18 17.84 15.67 17.47
C PHE A 18 19.09 14.86 17.85
N ASN A 19 20.28 15.45 17.95
CA ASN A 19 21.51 14.77 18.39
C ASN A 19 21.83 13.48 17.59
N GLY A 20 21.62 13.51 16.27
CA GLY A 20 21.87 12.37 15.38
C GLY A 20 20.76 11.33 15.35
N LEU A 21 19.63 11.54 16.03
CA LEU A 21 18.50 10.61 15.96
C LEU A 21 17.95 10.47 14.52
N ARG A 22 17.52 9.25 14.19
CA ARG A 22 16.91 8.90 12.90
C ARG A 22 15.44 9.29 12.91
N VAL A 23 15.09 10.28 12.09
CA VAL A 23 13.76 10.90 12.04
C VAL A 23 13.06 10.52 10.75
N LEU A 24 12.03 9.68 10.86
CA LEU A 24 11.17 9.29 9.75
C LEU A 24 10.11 10.36 9.46
N SER A 25 10.03 10.75 8.18
CA SER A 25 8.95 11.58 7.65
C SER A 25 8.19 10.85 6.56
N LEU A 26 6.87 10.84 6.68
CA LEU A 26 5.95 10.31 5.68
C LEU A 26 5.43 11.36 4.69
N GLU A 27 6.03 12.56 4.71
CA GLU A 27 5.58 13.71 3.94
C GLU A 27 5.89 13.56 2.45
N SER A 28 4.87 13.77 1.61
CA SER A 28 4.98 13.52 0.16
C SER A 28 5.20 14.82 -0.62
N ARG A 29 4.54 15.92 -0.25
CA ARG A 29 4.63 17.19 -1.01
C ARG A 29 5.86 18.01 -0.63
N ARG A 30 6.25 17.93 0.65
CA ARG A 30 7.31 18.76 1.25
C ARG A 30 8.49 17.93 1.73
N ALA A 31 8.64 16.71 1.21
CA ALA A 31 9.73 15.76 1.51
C ALA A 31 11.11 16.43 1.64
N VAL A 32 11.51 17.20 0.63
CA VAL A 32 12.81 17.90 0.58
C VAL A 32 12.95 18.93 1.70
N GLU A 33 11.89 19.71 1.95
CA GLU A 33 11.88 20.73 2.98
C GLU A 33 11.90 20.12 4.39
N THR A 34 11.11 19.07 4.61
CA THR A 34 11.09 18.32 5.87
C THR A 34 12.44 17.71 6.17
N ALA A 35 13.07 17.04 5.19
CA ALA A 35 14.42 16.49 5.34
C ALA A 35 15.46 17.57 5.66
N LYS A 36 15.38 18.73 5.00
CA LYS A 36 16.29 19.86 5.26
C LYS A 36 16.13 20.39 6.68
N LEU A 37 14.90 20.52 7.17
CA LEU A 37 14.64 20.97 8.54
C LEU A 37 15.14 19.97 9.59
N ILE A 38 14.92 18.67 9.38
CA ILE A 38 15.46 17.61 10.25
C ILE A 38 16.99 17.72 10.34
N ARG A 39 17.69 17.86 9.21
CA ARG A 39 19.15 18.05 9.19
C ARG A 39 19.59 19.33 9.87
N THR A 40 18.82 20.41 9.71
CA THR A 40 19.10 21.71 10.34
C THR A 40 19.06 21.60 11.87
N TYR A 41 18.18 20.76 12.40
CA TYR A 41 18.11 20.42 13.81
C TYR A 41 18.92 19.15 14.16
N GLY A 42 19.95 18.81 13.38
CA GLY A 42 20.92 17.76 13.73
C GLY A 42 20.39 16.32 13.72
N GLY A 43 19.29 16.02 13.05
CA GLY A 43 18.75 14.67 12.87
C GLY A 43 19.12 14.04 11.53
N GLU A 44 19.00 12.71 11.44
CA GLU A 44 19.18 11.94 10.21
C GLU A 44 17.81 11.68 9.57
N PRO A 45 17.47 12.33 8.43
CA PRO A 45 16.14 12.18 7.85
C PRO A 45 15.99 10.87 7.08
N LEU A 46 14.96 10.10 7.42
CA LEU A 46 14.43 8.99 6.61
C LEU A 46 13.15 9.51 5.96
N VAL A 47 13.07 9.57 4.63
CA VAL A 47 11.89 10.10 3.94
C VAL A 47 11.23 9.00 3.13
N ALA A 48 9.99 8.68 3.50
CA ALA A 48 9.19 7.65 2.86
C ALA A 48 7.81 8.23 2.52
N PRO A 49 7.62 8.78 1.30
CA PRO A 49 6.33 9.32 0.91
C PRO A 49 5.22 8.29 1.11
N ALA A 50 4.19 8.63 1.89
CA ALA A 50 3.11 7.69 2.17
C ALA A 50 1.88 7.90 1.27
N MET A 51 1.80 9.00 0.52
CA MET A 51 0.57 9.34 -0.20
C MET A 51 0.84 10.07 -1.51
N ARG A 52 -0.10 9.94 -2.45
CA ARG A 52 -0.25 10.86 -3.60
C ARG A 52 -1.71 11.25 -3.76
N GLU A 53 -1.93 12.45 -4.27
CA GLU A 53 -3.26 12.90 -4.66
C GLU A 53 -3.60 12.29 -6.02
N VAL A 54 -4.74 11.62 -6.11
CA VAL A 54 -5.27 11.10 -7.37
C VAL A 54 -6.64 11.72 -7.59
N SER A 55 -6.89 12.16 -8.82
CA SER A 55 -8.23 12.55 -9.25
C SER A 55 -9.17 11.36 -9.13
N LEU A 56 -10.44 11.62 -8.79
CA LEU A 56 -11.44 10.57 -8.76
C LEU A 56 -11.63 10.00 -10.17
N GLU A 57 -11.78 8.67 -10.27
CA GLU A 57 -12.06 7.98 -11.54
C GLU A 57 -13.36 8.47 -12.19
N SER A 58 -14.29 8.99 -11.39
CA SER A 58 -15.53 9.58 -11.84
C SER A 58 -15.82 10.89 -11.09
N GLN A 59 -16.10 11.94 -11.85
CA GLN A 59 -16.59 13.21 -11.32
C GLN A 59 -18.11 13.19 -11.06
N LYS A 60 -18.78 12.08 -11.37
CA LYS A 60 -20.24 11.94 -11.29
C LYS A 60 -20.82 12.29 -9.90
N PRO A 61 -20.23 11.85 -8.76
CA PRO A 61 -20.78 12.22 -7.44
C PRO A 61 -20.77 13.73 -7.18
N VAL A 62 -19.77 14.44 -7.72
CA VAL A 62 -19.66 15.89 -7.58
C VAL A 62 -20.73 16.61 -8.40
N LEU A 63 -20.98 16.13 -9.62
CA LEU A 63 -22.01 16.70 -10.49
C LEU A 63 -23.42 16.39 -9.98
N GLU A 64 -23.68 15.15 -9.53
CA GLU A 64 -24.95 14.75 -8.90
C GLU A 64 -25.24 15.58 -7.64
N PHE A 65 -24.21 15.82 -6.80
CA PHE A 65 -24.33 16.72 -5.66
C PHE A 65 -24.69 18.15 -6.09
N ALA A 66 -24.00 18.70 -7.09
CA ALA A 66 -24.21 20.07 -7.52
C ALA A 66 -25.62 20.26 -8.12
N GLU A 67 -26.11 19.31 -8.92
CA GLU A 67 -27.49 19.31 -9.39
C GLU A 67 -28.51 19.20 -8.25
N ALA A 68 -28.25 18.32 -7.28
CA ALA A 68 -29.12 18.17 -6.11
C ALA A 68 -29.16 19.45 -5.25
N LEU A 69 -28.02 20.13 -5.10
CA LEU A 69 -27.91 21.41 -4.41
C LEU A 69 -28.73 22.50 -5.13
N LEU A 70 -28.64 22.59 -6.46
CA LEU A 70 -29.44 23.52 -7.26
C LEU A 70 -30.95 23.27 -7.12
N ARG A 71 -31.37 22.02 -6.89
CA ARG A 71 -32.76 21.64 -6.60
C ARG A 71 -33.18 21.85 -5.14
N GLY A 72 -32.29 22.32 -4.27
CA GLY A 72 -32.57 22.55 -2.85
C GLY A 72 -32.67 21.26 -2.02
N ALA A 73 -31.96 20.19 -2.41
CA ALA A 73 -32.05 18.89 -1.74
C ALA A 73 -31.30 18.79 -0.40
N PHE A 74 -30.61 19.86 0.04
CA PHE A 74 -29.77 19.85 1.24
C PHE A 74 -30.15 20.96 2.20
N ASP A 75 -30.25 20.60 3.48
CA ASP A 75 -30.51 21.52 4.58
C ASP A 75 -29.22 22.08 5.19
N LEU A 76 -28.13 21.30 5.09
CA LEU A 76 -26.82 21.59 5.63
C LEU A 76 -25.72 21.00 4.72
N VAL A 77 -24.68 21.80 4.43
CA VAL A 77 -23.45 21.32 3.77
C VAL A 77 -22.25 21.54 4.68
N ILE A 78 -21.46 20.49 4.89
CA ILE A 78 -20.30 20.47 5.76
C ILE A 78 -19.02 20.43 4.91
N PHE A 79 -18.13 21.40 5.13
CA PHE A 79 -16.82 21.46 4.49
C PHE A 79 -15.70 21.15 5.48
N THR A 80 -14.88 20.15 5.13
CA THR A 80 -13.82 19.66 6.02
C THR A 80 -12.49 20.36 5.79
N THR A 81 -12.19 20.83 4.56
CA THR A 81 -10.94 21.54 4.24
C THR A 81 -11.07 22.58 3.14
N GLY A 82 -10.13 23.55 3.12
CA GLY A 82 -10.08 24.56 2.06
C GLY A 82 -9.66 24.01 0.69
N VAL A 83 -8.83 22.95 0.65
CA VAL A 83 -8.45 22.29 -0.62
C VAL A 83 -9.67 21.60 -1.23
N GLY A 84 -10.49 20.93 -0.40
CA GLY A 84 -11.72 20.31 -0.86
C GLY A 84 -12.73 21.31 -1.43
N VAL A 85 -12.87 22.49 -0.82
CA VAL A 85 -13.69 23.60 -1.36
C VAL A 85 -13.22 24.02 -2.75
N LYS A 86 -11.90 24.20 -2.93
CA LYS A 86 -11.31 24.61 -4.21
C LYS A 86 -11.46 23.53 -5.28
N ALA A 87 -11.25 22.26 -4.92
CA ALA A 87 -11.42 21.12 -5.81
C ALA A 87 -12.87 20.98 -6.29
N LEU A 88 -13.84 21.05 -5.37
CA LEU A 88 -15.26 21.04 -5.68
C LEU A 88 -15.60 22.10 -6.72
N LEU A 89 -15.19 23.35 -6.46
CA LEU A 89 -15.52 24.47 -7.31
C LEU A 89 -14.86 24.36 -8.69
N LYS A 90 -13.64 23.83 -8.76
CA LYS A 90 -12.97 23.56 -10.04
C LYS A 90 -13.78 22.57 -10.87
N THR A 91 -14.12 21.41 -10.32
CA THR A 91 -14.88 20.35 -11.01
C THR A 91 -16.26 20.84 -11.47
N VAL A 92 -16.96 21.58 -10.61
CA VAL A 92 -18.26 22.18 -10.93
C VAL A 92 -18.13 23.20 -12.07
N SER A 93 -17.13 24.10 -12.01
CA SER A 93 -16.94 25.13 -13.04
C SER A 93 -16.56 24.57 -14.41
N GLU A 94 -16.07 23.32 -14.48
CA GLU A 94 -15.80 22.63 -15.75
C GLU A 94 -17.08 22.13 -16.44
N HIS A 95 -18.21 22.03 -15.73
CA HIS A 95 -19.43 21.37 -16.23
C HIS A 95 -20.71 22.21 -16.09
N MET A 96 -20.72 23.23 -15.24
CA MET A 96 -21.90 24.07 -15.00
C MET A 96 -21.53 25.50 -14.60
N ASP A 97 -22.53 26.38 -14.59
CA ASP A 97 -22.33 27.80 -14.27
C ASP A 97 -21.89 27.98 -12.82
N ARG A 98 -20.73 28.60 -12.67
CA ARG A 98 -20.07 28.80 -11.38
C ARG A 98 -20.89 29.68 -10.44
N GLU A 99 -21.45 30.79 -10.93
CA GLU A 99 -22.18 31.72 -10.09
C GLU A 99 -23.53 31.15 -9.66
N GLN A 100 -24.21 30.41 -10.55
CA GLN A 100 -25.42 29.68 -10.23
C GLN A 100 -25.19 28.70 -9.07
N PHE A 101 -24.08 27.96 -9.09
CA PHE A 101 -23.72 27.05 -8.02
C PHE A 101 -23.38 27.78 -6.71
N LEU A 102 -22.58 28.85 -6.78
CA LEU A 102 -22.25 29.65 -5.59
C LEU A 102 -23.51 30.26 -4.98
N GLU A 103 -24.46 30.71 -5.79
CA GLU A 103 -25.73 31.26 -5.31
C GLU A 103 -26.59 30.20 -4.61
N ALA A 104 -26.59 28.96 -5.09
CA ALA A 104 -27.24 27.86 -4.37
C ALA A 104 -26.54 27.54 -3.04
N LEU A 105 -25.20 27.56 -3.00
CA LEU A 105 -24.45 27.41 -1.74
C LEU A 105 -24.78 28.53 -0.73
N ARG A 106 -24.98 29.78 -1.19
CA ARG A 106 -25.36 30.90 -0.30
C ARG A 106 -26.73 30.72 0.36
N LYS A 107 -27.62 29.93 -0.24
CA LYS A 107 -28.98 29.68 0.26
C LYS A 107 -29.08 28.53 1.25
N VAL A 108 -28.06 27.67 1.33
CA VAL A 108 -28.04 26.50 2.23
C VAL A 108 -27.23 26.82 3.49
N ARG A 109 -27.54 26.17 4.61
CA ARG A 109 -26.75 26.31 5.84
C ARG A 109 -25.39 25.66 5.64
N ILE A 110 -24.32 26.34 6.05
CA ILE A 110 -22.96 25.85 5.85
C ILE A 110 -22.25 25.66 7.18
N ALA A 111 -21.59 24.51 7.35
CA ALA A 111 -20.67 24.27 8.45
C ALA A 111 -19.23 24.11 7.96
N ALA A 112 -18.29 24.72 8.66
CA ALA A 112 -16.86 24.61 8.40
C ALA A 112 -16.15 23.93 9.56
N ARG A 113 -15.33 22.93 9.25
CA ARG A 113 -14.62 22.13 10.24
C ARG A 113 -13.44 22.84 10.90
N GLY A 114 -12.93 23.92 10.30
CA GLY A 114 -11.86 24.73 10.90
C GLY A 114 -11.39 25.89 10.02
N PRO A 115 -10.26 26.55 10.39
CA PRO A 115 -9.80 27.78 9.75
C PRO A 115 -9.59 27.66 8.25
N LYS A 116 -9.02 26.54 7.78
CA LYS A 116 -8.72 26.32 6.35
C LYS A 116 -10.00 26.26 5.50
N SER A 117 -11.03 25.54 5.94
CA SER A 117 -12.33 25.48 5.25
C SER A 117 -13.05 26.82 5.34
N SER A 118 -13.05 27.47 6.51
CA SER A 118 -13.75 28.74 6.68
C SER A 118 -13.11 29.87 5.89
N SER A 119 -11.78 29.93 5.80
CA SER A 119 -11.08 30.93 4.98
C SER A 119 -11.43 30.75 3.50
N ALA A 120 -11.40 29.52 2.98
CA ALA A 120 -11.76 29.24 1.59
C ALA A 120 -13.23 29.60 1.28
N LEU A 121 -14.16 29.34 2.20
CA LEU A 121 -15.58 29.73 2.04
C LEU A 121 -15.78 31.25 2.10
N ARG A 122 -15.04 31.95 2.98
CA ARG A 122 -15.08 33.42 3.06
C ARG A 122 -14.51 34.10 1.82
N GLU A 123 -13.44 33.56 1.23
CA GLU A 123 -12.91 34.02 -0.08
C GLU A 123 -13.99 33.97 -1.18
N LEU A 124 -14.92 33.02 -1.09
CA LEU A 124 -16.04 32.84 -2.02
C LEU A 124 -17.32 33.57 -1.59
N GLN A 125 -17.27 34.36 -0.51
CA GLN A 125 -18.40 35.08 0.07
C GLN A 125 -19.59 34.17 0.42
N ILE A 126 -19.31 32.93 0.84
CA ILE A 126 -20.33 31.99 1.31
C ILE A 126 -20.57 32.20 2.81
N PRO A 127 -21.82 32.44 3.25
CA PRO A 127 -22.15 32.60 4.65
C PRO A 127 -21.96 31.28 5.40
N ILE A 128 -21.30 31.32 6.56
CA ILE A 128 -21.01 30.14 7.39
C ILE A 128 -21.88 30.19 8.64
N SER A 129 -22.72 29.17 8.82
CA SER A 129 -23.64 29.04 9.96
C SER A 129 -22.96 28.48 11.21
N VAL A 130 -22.01 27.55 11.03
CA VAL A 130 -21.27 26.89 12.12
C VAL A 130 -19.80 26.80 11.77
N ILE A 131 -18.92 27.15 12.70
CA ILE A 131 -17.49 26.86 12.62
C ILE A 131 -17.15 26.04 13.86
N ALA A 132 -16.49 24.89 13.67
CA ALA A 132 -16.02 24.10 14.80
C ALA A 132 -15.05 24.95 15.66
N PRO A 133 -15.17 24.94 16.99
CA PRO A 133 -14.20 25.61 17.86
C PRO A 133 -12.87 24.85 17.89
N GLU A 134 -11.82 25.48 18.42
CA GLU A 134 -10.57 24.78 18.77
C GLU A 134 -10.88 23.57 19.68
N PRO A 135 -10.28 22.38 19.45
CA PRO A 135 -9.13 22.08 18.60
C PRO A 135 -9.47 21.77 17.12
N PHE A 136 -10.63 22.21 16.64
CA PHE A 136 -11.12 22.02 15.28
C PHE A 136 -11.29 20.55 14.91
N THR A 137 -11.65 19.64 15.82
CA THR A 137 -11.86 18.20 15.52
C THR A 137 -13.25 17.91 14.95
N TRP A 138 -13.47 16.69 14.44
CA TRP A 138 -14.83 16.29 14.03
C TRP A 138 -15.77 16.24 15.24
N ARG A 139 -15.26 15.88 16.43
CA ARG A 139 -16.01 15.95 17.71
C ARG A 139 -16.38 17.38 18.06
N ALA A 140 -15.46 18.32 17.92
CA ALA A 140 -15.73 19.75 18.12
C ALA A 140 -16.77 20.27 17.12
N LEU A 141 -16.70 19.82 15.86
CA LEU A 141 -17.73 20.12 14.85
C LEU A 141 -19.09 19.57 15.25
N MET A 142 -19.19 18.31 15.67
CA MET A 142 -20.44 17.71 16.13
C MET A 142 -21.04 18.49 17.32
N GLY A 143 -20.24 18.80 18.34
CA GLY A 143 -20.70 19.60 19.47
C GLY A 143 -21.19 21.00 19.05
N ALA A 144 -20.53 21.63 18.07
CA ALA A 144 -20.96 22.92 17.54
C ALA A 144 -22.25 22.83 16.71
N LEU A 145 -22.44 21.75 15.95
CA LEU A 145 -23.67 21.48 15.21
C LEU A 145 -24.84 21.24 16.17
N GLU A 146 -24.63 20.44 17.21
CA GLU A 146 -25.65 20.19 18.24
C GLU A 146 -26.01 21.46 19.02
N ALA A 147 -25.01 22.26 19.41
CA ALA A 147 -25.27 23.54 20.08
C ALA A 147 -26.06 24.52 19.20
N LYS A 148 -25.87 24.47 17.88
CA LYS A 148 -26.54 25.38 16.93
C LYS A 148 -27.93 24.92 16.53
N PHE A 149 -28.10 23.63 16.27
CA PHE A 149 -29.30 23.07 15.63
C PHE A 149 -30.10 22.16 16.57
N GLY A 150 -29.50 21.62 17.64
CA GLY A 150 -30.19 20.78 18.63
C GLY A 150 -30.97 19.64 17.98
N ALA A 151 -32.26 19.56 18.30
CA ALA A 151 -33.17 18.55 17.74
C ALA A 151 -33.43 18.70 16.24
N ASP A 152 -33.27 19.91 15.68
CA ASP A 152 -33.52 20.18 14.25
C ASP A 152 -32.55 19.41 13.35
N LEU A 153 -31.37 19.02 13.86
CA LEU A 153 -30.40 18.24 13.11
C LEU A 153 -31.03 16.94 12.56
N GLY A 154 -31.91 16.32 13.36
CA GLY A 154 -32.61 15.08 13.02
C GLY A 154 -33.49 15.17 11.78
N GLY A 155 -33.88 16.40 11.38
CA GLY A 155 -34.70 16.68 10.21
C GLY A 155 -33.90 17.08 8.96
N MET A 156 -32.57 17.07 9.00
CA MET A 156 -31.75 17.61 7.91
C MET A 156 -31.26 16.54 6.93
N ASN A 157 -31.25 16.90 5.65
CA ASN A 157 -30.44 16.23 4.62
C ASN A 157 -29.07 16.90 4.55
N ILE A 158 -28.03 16.14 4.89
CA ILE A 158 -26.68 16.68 5.10
C ILE A 158 -25.76 16.21 3.97
N ALA A 159 -25.02 17.14 3.36
CA ALA A 159 -23.89 16.79 2.50
C ALA A 159 -22.56 17.01 3.22
N VAL A 160 -21.62 16.08 3.09
CA VAL A 160 -20.29 16.17 3.72
C VAL A 160 -19.20 16.10 2.66
N GLN A 161 -18.48 17.21 2.47
CA GLN A 161 -17.27 17.23 1.65
C GLN A 161 -16.13 16.54 2.39
N GLU A 162 -15.70 15.38 1.88
CA GLU A 162 -14.70 14.50 2.51
C GLU A 162 -13.25 14.93 2.20
N TYR A 163 -12.33 14.63 3.11
CA TYR A 163 -10.90 14.98 3.02
C TYR A 163 -10.08 13.94 2.24
N GLY A 164 -10.55 13.55 1.05
CA GLY A 164 -9.92 12.48 0.24
C GLY A 164 -9.80 11.10 0.89
N THR A 165 -10.31 10.98 2.12
CA THR A 165 -10.46 9.80 2.96
C THR A 165 -11.75 10.01 3.75
N SER A 166 -12.50 8.92 3.96
CA SER A 166 -13.73 8.97 4.74
C SER A 166 -13.42 9.07 6.24
N ASN A 167 -14.31 9.69 7.00
CA ASN A 167 -14.28 9.67 8.48
C ASN A 167 -15.54 8.92 8.95
N PRO A 168 -15.45 7.59 9.13
CA PRO A 168 -16.61 6.76 9.49
C PRO A 168 -17.28 7.20 10.78
N GLU A 169 -16.53 7.70 11.76
CA GLU A 169 -17.05 8.13 13.05
C GLU A 169 -17.89 9.40 12.92
N LEU A 170 -17.43 10.38 12.16
CA LEU A 170 -18.21 11.58 11.85
C LEU A 170 -19.48 11.21 11.08
N LEU A 171 -19.37 10.35 10.08
CA LEU A 171 -20.52 9.93 9.27
C LEU A 171 -21.54 9.16 10.12
N THR A 172 -21.08 8.29 11.02
CA THR A 172 -21.96 7.56 11.95
C THR A 172 -22.64 8.51 12.92
N ALA A 173 -21.89 9.42 13.55
CA ALA A 173 -22.44 10.40 14.48
C ALA A 173 -23.46 11.36 13.83
N LEU A 174 -23.25 11.72 12.56
CA LEU A 174 -24.23 12.47 11.78
C LEU A 174 -25.43 11.60 11.41
N ALA A 175 -25.22 10.32 11.04
CA ALA A 175 -26.29 9.45 10.55
C ALA A 175 -27.30 9.12 11.65
N GLU A 176 -26.83 8.99 12.89
CA GLU A 176 -27.68 8.83 14.07
C GLU A 176 -28.56 10.05 14.38
N LYS A 177 -28.23 11.22 13.80
CA LYS A 177 -28.83 12.51 14.15
C LYS A 177 -29.31 13.30 12.93
N SER A 178 -29.50 12.68 11.77
CA SER A 178 -29.99 13.33 10.54
C SER A 178 -30.84 12.37 9.69
N ILE A 179 -31.56 12.90 8.71
CA ILE A 179 -32.41 12.09 7.80
C ILE A 179 -31.53 11.30 6.83
N SER A 180 -30.58 11.98 6.22
CA SER A 180 -29.74 11.40 5.18
C SER A 180 -28.39 12.09 5.11
N ILE A 181 -27.39 11.34 4.66
CA ILE A 181 -26.04 11.84 4.44
C ILE A 181 -25.60 11.55 3.02
N THR A 182 -25.25 12.60 2.30
CA THR A 182 -24.57 12.51 1.00
C THR A 182 -23.09 12.76 1.19
N ARG A 183 -22.27 11.76 0.84
CA ARG A 183 -20.81 11.88 0.86
C ARG A 183 -20.33 12.53 -0.42
N LEU A 184 -19.46 13.52 -0.29
CA LEU A 184 -18.89 14.26 -1.42
C LEU A 184 -17.36 14.14 -1.42
N PRO A 185 -16.81 13.02 -1.92
CA PRO A 185 -15.39 12.93 -2.23
C PRO A 185 -15.10 13.84 -3.44
N VAL A 186 -14.01 14.60 -3.38
CA VAL A 186 -13.58 15.53 -4.45
C VAL A 186 -12.17 15.23 -4.97
N TYR A 187 -11.42 14.42 -4.24
CA TYR A 187 -10.14 13.81 -4.61
C TYR A 187 -9.99 12.53 -3.76
N GLN A 188 -9.00 11.69 -4.05
CA GLN A 188 -8.66 10.57 -3.18
C GLN A 188 -7.15 10.56 -2.88
N TRP A 189 -6.79 10.14 -1.67
CA TRP A 189 -5.42 9.80 -1.37
C TRP A 189 -5.19 8.35 -1.79
N ALA A 190 -4.18 8.12 -2.62
CA ALA A 190 -3.70 6.77 -2.94
C ALA A 190 -2.28 6.59 -2.40
N LEU A 191 -1.84 5.34 -2.35
CA LEU A 191 -0.42 5.02 -2.19
C LEU A 191 0.40 5.67 -3.31
N PRO A 192 1.67 6.02 -3.07
CA PRO A 192 2.58 6.43 -4.13
C PRO A 192 2.72 5.35 -5.20
N GLU A 193 3.15 5.72 -6.40
CA GLU A 193 3.42 4.75 -7.49
C GLU A 193 4.55 3.80 -7.10
N ASP A 194 5.61 4.34 -6.50
CA ASP A 194 6.66 3.56 -5.86
C ASP A 194 6.36 3.42 -4.35
N THR A 195 5.93 2.24 -3.95
CA THR A 195 5.63 1.92 -2.55
C THR A 195 6.85 1.43 -1.76
N GLN A 196 7.99 1.22 -2.41
CA GLN A 196 9.19 0.66 -1.80
C GLN A 196 9.64 1.48 -0.57
N PRO A 197 9.74 2.82 -0.61
CA PRO A 197 10.14 3.60 0.56
C PRO A 197 9.18 3.47 1.74
N LEU A 198 7.88 3.34 1.49
CA LEU A 198 6.89 3.16 2.56
C LEU A 198 7.00 1.78 3.20
N ARG A 199 7.25 0.74 2.40
CA ARG A 199 7.52 -0.62 2.89
C ARG A 199 8.78 -0.65 3.76
N GLU A 200 9.84 0.01 3.29
CA GLU A 200 11.09 0.18 4.02
C GLU A 200 10.92 0.89 5.36
N ALA A 201 10.03 1.90 5.41
CA ALA A 201 9.69 2.60 6.62
C ALA A 201 8.92 1.73 7.63
N VAL A 202 7.99 0.88 7.17
CA VAL A 202 7.30 -0.10 8.02
C VAL A 202 8.29 -1.04 8.68
N ILE A 203 9.21 -1.60 7.89
CA ILE A 203 10.26 -2.50 8.40
C ILE A 203 11.14 -1.75 9.40
N ALA A 204 11.63 -0.56 9.05
CA ALA A 204 12.49 0.23 9.94
C ALA A 204 11.81 0.57 11.27
N LEU A 205 10.51 0.92 11.26
CA LEU A 205 9.72 1.20 12.46
C LEU A 205 9.52 -0.04 13.32
N ALA A 206 9.06 -1.14 12.72
CA ALA A 206 8.75 -2.40 13.39
C ALA A 206 9.94 -2.99 14.16
N HIS A 207 11.13 -2.48 13.87
CA HIS A 207 12.39 -3.03 14.28
C HIS A 207 13.27 -2.05 15.05
N GLY A 208 12.70 -0.91 15.47
CA GLY A 208 13.41 0.07 16.31
C GLY A 208 14.55 0.79 15.59
N HIS A 209 14.56 0.77 14.26
CA HIS A 209 15.53 1.51 13.45
C HIS A 209 15.12 2.96 13.19
N VAL A 210 13.95 3.37 13.69
CA VAL A 210 13.48 4.75 13.68
C VAL A 210 13.39 5.24 15.12
N ASP A 211 14.03 6.37 15.40
CA ASP A 211 14.02 6.95 16.73
C ASP A 211 12.84 7.90 16.91
N VAL A 212 12.48 8.64 15.85
CA VAL A 212 11.37 9.59 15.84
C VAL A 212 10.58 9.43 14.54
N VAL A 213 9.25 9.42 14.61
CA VAL A 213 8.37 9.43 13.43
C VAL A 213 7.43 10.62 13.46
N LEU A 214 7.29 11.29 12.31
CA LEU A 214 6.49 12.50 12.16
C LEU A 214 5.23 12.22 11.34
N PHE A 215 4.07 12.41 11.97
CA PHE A 215 2.77 12.34 11.30
C PHE A 215 2.16 13.74 11.12
N MET A 216 1.98 14.13 9.86
CA MET A 216 1.44 15.42 9.42
C MET A 216 -0.04 15.35 9.06
N ASN A 217 -0.59 14.17 8.83
CA ASN A 217 -2.02 13.96 8.61
C ASN A 217 -2.42 12.49 8.81
N ALA A 218 -3.70 12.26 9.11
CA ALA A 218 -4.23 10.93 9.41
C ALA A 218 -4.13 9.93 8.25
N GLY A 219 -4.09 10.41 6.99
CA GLY A 219 -3.90 9.55 5.82
C GLY A 219 -2.53 8.85 5.81
N GLN A 220 -1.50 9.50 6.35
CA GLN A 220 -0.17 8.87 6.49
C GLN A 220 -0.20 7.70 7.47
N VAL A 221 -0.95 7.84 8.56
CA VAL A 221 -1.17 6.76 9.54
C VAL A 221 -1.87 5.59 8.86
N MET A 222 -3.00 5.87 8.20
CA MET A 222 -3.78 4.86 7.48
C MET A 222 -2.94 4.12 6.44
N HIS A 223 -2.18 4.82 5.60
CA HIS A 223 -1.36 4.16 4.57
C HIS A 223 -0.19 3.38 5.15
N LEU A 224 0.41 3.83 6.25
CA LEU A 224 1.45 3.08 6.95
C LEU A 224 0.88 1.75 7.49
N PHE A 225 -0.28 1.79 8.15
CA PHE A 225 -0.94 0.59 8.66
C PHE A 225 -1.49 -0.31 7.56
N LEU A 226 -2.06 0.25 6.48
CA LEU A 226 -2.45 -0.51 5.29
C LEU A 226 -1.26 -1.25 4.70
N MET A 227 -0.10 -0.59 4.62
CA MET A 227 1.12 -1.23 4.11
C MET A 227 1.61 -2.32 5.07
N ALA A 228 1.60 -2.07 6.37
CA ALA A 228 1.95 -3.08 7.37
C ALA A 228 1.01 -4.28 7.33
N GLU A 229 -0.30 -4.08 7.19
CA GLU A 229 -1.28 -5.15 7.05
C GLU A 229 -1.01 -5.99 5.81
N ARG A 230 -0.79 -5.33 4.65
CA ARG A 230 -0.40 -6.03 3.42
C ARG A 230 0.83 -6.88 3.66
N MET A 231 1.87 -6.35 4.30
CA MET A 231 3.12 -7.07 4.56
C MET A 231 3.01 -8.14 5.66
N GLY A 232 1.91 -8.19 6.43
CA GLY A 232 1.80 -9.00 7.64
C GLY A 232 2.67 -8.52 8.81
N TYR A 233 2.92 -7.21 8.88
CA TYR A 233 3.78 -6.52 9.86
C TYR A 233 3.00 -5.72 10.91
N THR A 234 1.67 -5.78 10.95
CA THR A 234 0.84 -4.97 11.85
C THR A 234 1.28 -5.07 13.32
N ASP A 235 1.42 -6.28 13.86
CA ASP A 235 1.81 -6.49 15.26
C ASP A 235 3.23 -5.99 15.53
N ALA A 236 4.17 -6.25 14.62
CA ALA A 236 5.54 -5.80 14.74
C ALA A 236 5.64 -4.27 14.64
N LEU A 237 4.82 -3.63 13.81
CA LEU A 237 4.73 -2.17 13.71
C LEU A 237 4.22 -1.57 15.03
N HIS A 238 3.20 -2.18 15.65
CA HIS A 238 2.72 -1.76 16.97
C HIS A 238 3.82 -1.85 18.04
N GLU A 239 4.60 -2.93 18.04
CA GLU A 239 5.72 -3.09 18.96
C GLU A 239 6.82 -2.04 18.70
N GLY A 240 7.11 -1.77 17.43
CA GLY A 240 8.01 -0.70 17.01
C GLY A 240 7.66 0.66 17.62
N PHE A 241 6.38 1.04 17.58
CA PHE A 241 5.91 2.31 18.18
C PHE A 241 6.15 2.41 19.69
N ARG A 242 6.36 1.31 20.42
CA ARG A 242 6.72 1.37 21.85
C ARG A 242 8.12 1.89 22.09
N THR A 243 9.01 1.77 21.10
CA THR A 243 10.43 2.17 21.21
C THR A 243 10.81 3.38 20.34
N THR A 244 9.84 3.96 19.62
CA THR A 244 9.98 5.13 18.74
C THR A 244 9.16 6.30 19.27
N VAL A 245 9.69 7.52 19.25
CA VAL A 245 8.93 8.75 19.58
C VAL A 245 7.97 9.09 18.44
N VAL A 246 6.69 9.22 18.75
CA VAL A 246 5.61 9.50 17.81
C VAL A 246 5.19 10.96 17.91
N GLY A 247 5.51 11.74 16.87
CA GLY A 247 5.10 13.13 16.74
C GLY A 247 3.81 13.28 15.93
N SER A 248 2.80 13.91 16.50
CA SER A 248 1.57 14.29 15.80
C SER A 248 1.54 15.78 15.55
N ILE A 249 1.24 16.21 14.32
CA ILE A 249 1.14 17.65 14.00
C ILE A 249 0.04 18.37 14.78
N GLY A 250 -0.93 17.64 15.35
CA GLY A 250 -1.98 18.22 16.18
C GLY A 250 -3.21 17.33 16.34
N PRO A 251 -4.26 17.84 17.00
CA PRO A 251 -5.32 17.01 17.57
C PRO A 251 -6.08 16.15 16.56
N SER A 252 -6.25 16.67 15.34
CA SER A 252 -6.92 15.93 14.25
C SER A 252 -6.14 14.71 13.79
N ASN A 253 -4.81 14.84 13.74
CA ASN A 253 -3.93 13.74 13.39
C ASN A 253 -3.80 12.76 14.54
N THR A 254 -3.81 13.27 15.78
CA THR A 254 -3.85 12.45 17.00
C THR A 254 -5.08 11.59 17.08
N GLU A 255 -6.26 12.11 16.73
CA GLU A 255 -7.47 11.29 16.60
C GLU A 255 -7.27 10.15 15.58
N GLY A 256 -6.59 10.43 14.46
CA GLY A 256 -6.24 9.43 13.45
C GLY A 256 -5.26 8.36 13.96
N LEU A 257 -4.24 8.75 14.73
CA LEU A 257 -3.31 7.82 15.38
C LEU A 257 -4.04 6.92 16.41
N ASN A 258 -4.91 7.51 17.22
CA ASN A 258 -5.66 6.79 18.25
C ASN A 258 -6.61 5.73 17.66
N ALA A 259 -7.15 5.95 16.46
CA ALA A 259 -7.98 4.97 15.75
C ALA A 259 -7.21 3.68 15.41
N TYR A 260 -5.88 3.76 15.26
CA TYR A 260 -4.98 2.63 15.09
C TYR A 260 -4.27 2.27 16.40
N GLY A 261 -4.78 2.67 17.57
CA GLY A 261 -4.19 2.34 18.87
C GLY A 261 -2.81 2.93 19.12
N VAL A 262 -2.38 3.94 18.35
CA VAL A 262 -1.12 4.65 18.54
C VAL A 262 -1.38 5.97 19.27
N VAL A 263 -0.74 6.16 20.42
CA VAL A 263 -0.81 7.42 21.16
C VAL A 263 0.44 8.24 20.83
N PRO A 264 0.32 9.49 20.35
CA PRO A 264 1.49 10.34 20.12
C PRO A 264 2.14 10.74 21.44
N ASP A 265 3.47 10.74 21.45
CA ASP A 265 4.27 11.20 22.60
C ASP A 265 4.36 12.73 22.63
N TYR A 266 4.14 13.37 21.48
CA TYR A 266 4.24 14.82 21.37
C TYR A 266 3.26 15.42 20.35
N GLU A 267 2.66 16.53 20.76
CA GLU A 267 1.95 17.47 19.89
C GLU A 267 2.56 18.87 20.05
N PRO A 268 2.80 19.60 18.95
CA PRO A 268 3.42 20.90 19.00
C PRO A 268 2.47 21.99 19.48
N THR A 269 3.03 23.07 20.00
CA THR A 269 2.25 24.25 20.42
C THR A 269 1.44 24.88 19.28
N GLN A 270 1.91 24.74 18.03
CA GLN A 270 1.16 25.11 16.83
C GLN A 270 1.15 23.95 15.85
N SER A 271 0.00 23.69 15.24
CA SER A 271 -0.17 22.65 14.20
C SER A 271 0.47 23.03 12.85
N LYS A 272 1.78 23.24 12.88
CA LYS A 272 2.64 23.65 11.76
C LYS A 272 3.92 22.82 11.78
N MET A 273 4.36 22.41 10.59
CA MET A 273 5.51 21.51 10.40
C MET A 273 6.79 22.00 11.10
N GLY A 274 7.10 23.30 11.00
CA GLY A 274 8.28 23.86 11.65
C GLY A 274 8.26 23.78 13.18
N PHE A 275 7.08 23.94 13.79
CA PHE A 275 6.91 23.81 15.24
C PHE A 275 7.03 22.35 15.66
N LEU A 276 6.39 21.42 14.94
CA LEU A 276 6.53 19.98 15.18
C LEU A 276 7.99 19.54 15.20
N ILE A 277 8.74 19.86 14.14
CA ILE A 277 10.13 19.40 14.00
C ILE A 277 11.02 20.05 15.06
N LYS A 278 10.90 21.37 15.26
CA LYS A 278 11.73 22.10 16.23
C LYS A 278 11.49 21.60 17.66
N GLU A 279 10.24 21.54 18.08
CA GLU A 279 9.89 21.17 19.46
C GLU A 279 10.16 19.69 19.74
N LEU A 280 10.01 18.81 18.74
CA LEU A 280 10.50 17.43 18.86
C LEU A 280 12.02 17.38 18.94
N ALA A 281 12.76 18.20 18.18
CA ALA A 281 14.21 18.26 18.32
C ALA A 281 14.63 18.69 19.73
N GLU A 282 13.83 19.48 20.45
CA GLU A 282 14.11 19.87 21.84
C GLU A 282 13.89 18.72 22.84
N ARG A 283 12.99 17.77 22.55
CA ARG A 283 12.47 16.79 23.54
C ARG A 283 12.71 15.32 23.20
N SER A 284 13.03 14.99 21.96
CA SER A 284 13.03 13.61 21.47
C SER A 284 14.03 12.72 22.21
N ALA A 285 15.18 13.25 22.63
CA ALA A 285 16.18 12.48 23.37
C ALA A 285 15.62 11.97 24.72
N GLU A 286 14.94 12.84 25.47
CA GLU A 286 14.31 12.51 26.74
C GLU A 286 13.14 11.54 26.55
N LEU A 287 12.23 11.85 25.62
CA LEU A 287 11.07 11.01 25.32
C LEU A 287 11.48 9.60 24.87
N LEU A 288 12.51 9.50 24.02
CA LEU A 288 13.02 8.23 23.53
C LEU A 288 13.61 7.39 24.67
N GLN A 289 14.37 8.01 25.56
CA GLN A 289 14.94 7.33 26.72
C GLN A 289 13.82 6.78 27.63
N GLN A 290 12.79 7.58 27.92
CA GLN A 290 11.63 7.16 28.72
C GLN A 290 10.91 5.96 28.10
N LYS A 291 10.63 6.02 26.79
CA LYS A 291 9.97 4.92 26.07
C LYS A 291 10.80 3.64 26.07
N ARG A 292 12.09 3.72 25.75
CA ARG A 292 12.97 2.55 25.72
C ARG A 292 13.16 1.92 27.09
N MET A 293 13.22 2.73 28.15
CA MET A 293 13.23 2.21 29.53
C MET A 293 11.93 1.48 29.89
N ALA A 294 10.78 2.03 29.49
CA ALA A 294 9.48 1.38 29.71
C ALA A 294 9.31 0.09 28.89
N ALA A 295 9.85 0.06 27.66
CA ALA A 295 9.82 -1.11 26.78
C ALA A 295 10.77 -2.23 27.23
N ALA A 296 11.94 -1.90 27.78
CA ALA A 296 12.92 -2.86 28.30
C ALA A 296 12.38 -3.73 29.44
N LEU A 297 11.29 -3.30 30.11
CA LEU A 297 10.58 -4.06 31.14
C LEU A 297 9.57 -5.08 30.57
N HIS A 298 9.46 -5.23 29.25
CA HIS A 298 8.41 -6.00 28.57
C HIS A 298 8.90 -6.99 27.50
N VAL A 299 10.19 -7.31 27.43
CA VAL A 299 10.78 -8.06 26.30
C VAL A 299 10.60 -9.58 26.44
N PRO A 300 10.04 -10.29 25.44
CA PRO A 300 10.34 -11.69 25.17
C PRO A 300 11.64 -11.77 24.35
N ASP A 301 12.61 -12.55 24.85
CA ASP A 301 14.01 -12.63 24.39
C ASP A 301 14.26 -13.31 23.02
N ASP A 302 13.23 -13.65 22.24
CA ASP A 302 13.35 -14.64 21.14
C ASP A 302 13.07 -14.11 19.71
N ALA A 303 13.00 -12.78 19.50
CA ALA A 303 12.82 -12.21 18.17
C ALA A 303 14.17 -11.88 17.51
N PRO A 304 14.51 -12.50 16.37
CA PRO A 304 15.81 -12.27 15.75
C PRO A 304 15.94 -10.86 15.12
N PRO A 305 17.17 -10.35 14.98
CA PRO A 305 17.39 -9.05 14.38
C PRO A 305 16.92 -9.00 12.92
N PRO A 306 16.19 -7.95 12.57
CA PRO A 306 15.55 -7.79 11.29
C PRO A 306 16.48 -7.25 10.21
N PRO A 307 16.08 -7.33 8.93
CA PRO A 307 16.86 -6.74 7.84
C PRO A 307 17.01 -5.23 8.04
N ILE A 308 18.23 -4.75 7.83
CA ILE A 308 18.55 -3.33 7.82
C ILE A 308 17.89 -2.72 6.58
N SER A 309 17.00 -1.75 6.81
CA SER A 309 16.32 -1.00 5.74
C SER A 309 17.34 -0.20 4.90
N PRO A 310 17.27 -0.22 3.56
CA PRO A 310 18.11 0.62 2.69
C PRO A 310 17.96 2.12 2.94
N LEU A 311 16.85 2.57 3.51
CA LEU A 311 16.71 3.96 3.97
C LEU A 311 17.79 4.35 4.99
N LEU A 312 18.33 3.38 5.74
CA LEU A 312 19.31 3.58 6.81
C LEU A 312 20.75 3.61 6.30
N THR A 313 21.03 3.14 5.08
CA THR A 313 22.41 3.01 4.58
C THR A 313 22.93 4.26 3.88
N GLY A 314 22.13 5.32 3.75
CA GLY A 314 22.58 6.64 3.29
C GLY A 314 22.97 6.73 1.80
N GLU A 315 22.93 5.63 1.05
CA GLU A 315 23.28 5.58 -0.36
C GLU A 315 22.02 5.44 -1.23
N SER A 316 21.84 6.39 -2.14
CA SER A 316 20.95 6.21 -3.28
C SER A 316 21.43 4.99 -4.06
N VAL A 317 20.64 3.91 -4.04
CA VAL A 317 20.98 2.64 -4.70
C VAL A 317 20.91 2.81 -6.22
N VAL A 318 21.98 3.34 -6.80
CA VAL A 318 22.41 2.94 -8.14
C VAL A 318 23.42 1.82 -7.91
N ALA A 319 22.94 0.59 -7.80
CA ALA A 319 23.81 -0.56 -7.62
C ALA A 319 24.77 -0.68 -8.82
N PRO A 320 26.08 -0.82 -8.61
CA PRO A 320 27.00 -1.15 -9.70
C PRO A 320 26.70 -2.57 -10.16
N ALA A 321 26.31 -2.71 -11.43
CA ALA A 321 26.18 -4.00 -12.08
C ALA A 321 27.56 -4.67 -12.15
N SER A 322 27.89 -5.54 -11.20
CA SER A 322 29.01 -6.45 -11.33
C SER A 322 28.62 -7.51 -12.38
N LYS A 323 29.12 -7.31 -13.62
CA LYS A 323 29.03 -8.35 -14.65
C LYS A 323 29.79 -9.59 -14.17
N PRO A 324 29.20 -10.79 -14.21
CA PRO A 324 29.97 -12.01 -14.00
C PRO A 324 30.97 -12.17 -15.15
N GLU A 325 32.26 -12.32 -14.82
CA GLU A 325 33.28 -12.74 -15.78
C GLU A 325 33.00 -14.16 -16.29
N ALA A 326 33.49 -14.42 -17.50
CA ALA A 326 33.04 -15.46 -18.43
C ALA A 326 32.78 -16.84 -17.80
N VAL A 327 31.50 -17.23 -17.81
CA VAL A 327 31.08 -18.62 -17.67
C VAL A 327 31.27 -19.30 -19.03
N GLY A 328 31.82 -20.52 -19.04
CA GLY A 328 32.26 -21.23 -20.25
C GLY A 328 31.18 -21.35 -21.33
N VAL A 329 31.58 -21.24 -22.60
CA VAL A 329 30.68 -21.23 -23.77
C VAL A 329 29.85 -22.52 -23.88
N ASP A 330 30.37 -23.66 -23.44
CA ASP A 330 29.65 -24.94 -23.41
C ASP A 330 28.45 -24.93 -22.43
N PHE A 331 28.59 -24.22 -21.31
CA PHE A 331 27.55 -24.06 -20.28
C PHE A 331 26.38 -23.20 -20.78
N LEU A 332 26.67 -22.16 -21.56
CA LEU A 332 25.65 -21.33 -22.23
C LEU A 332 24.93 -22.10 -23.33
N HIS A 333 25.65 -22.95 -24.07
CA HIS A 333 25.09 -23.78 -25.13
C HIS A 333 24.16 -24.88 -24.58
N GLU A 334 24.45 -25.44 -23.40
CA GLU A 334 23.59 -26.45 -22.77
C GLU A 334 22.27 -25.86 -22.22
N ILE A 335 22.31 -24.67 -21.59
CA ILE A 335 21.10 -23.97 -21.14
C ILE A 335 20.26 -23.51 -22.35
N GLY A 336 20.90 -22.89 -23.35
CA GLY A 336 20.23 -22.40 -24.55
C GLY A 336 19.66 -23.51 -25.45
N SER A 337 20.19 -24.73 -25.38
CA SER A 337 19.67 -25.88 -26.15
C SER A 337 18.59 -26.68 -25.41
N ARG A 338 18.56 -26.63 -24.06
CA ARG A 338 17.56 -27.34 -23.24
C ARG A 338 16.37 -26.50 -22.83
N ILE A 339 16.36 -25.19 -23.02
CA ILE A 339 15.18 -24.34 -22.80
C ILE A 339 14.62 -23.95 -24.17
N THR A 340 13.54 -24.60 -24.60
CA THR A 340 12.88 -24.26 -25.86
C THR A 340 12.15 -22.93 -25.69
N ALA A 341 12.22 -22.08 -26.71
CA ALA A 341 11.63 -20.73 -26.69
C ALA A 341 10.07 -20.70 -26.60
N ALA A 342 9.38 -21.81 -26.33
CA ALA A 342 7.92 -21.89 -26.29
C ALA A 342 7.37 -22.75 -25.13
N ASP A 343 8.21 -23.13 -24.16
CA ASP A 343 7.75 -23.98 -23.06
C ASP A 343 6.96 -23.18 -21.99
N PRO A 344 5.87 -23.74 -21.44
CA PRO A 344 5.12 -23.12 -20.34
C PRO A 344 5.99 -22.85 -19.10
N LEU A 345 5.64 -21.83 -18.31
CA LEU A 345 6.38 -21.38 -17.11
C LEU A 345 6.76 -22.52 -16.15
N HIS A 346 5.82 -23.43 -15.86
CA HIS A 346 6.08 -24.57 -14.95
C HIS A 346 7.15 -25.54 -15.48
N VAL A 347 7.23 -25.72 -16.80
CA VAL A 347 8.25 -26.58 -17.44
C VAL A 347 9.62 -25.94 -17.31
N VAL A 348 9.72 -24.63 -17.56
CA VAL A 348 10.97 -23.87 -17.41
C VAL A 348 11.45 -23.93 -15.96
N LEU A 349 10.56 -23.70 -15.00
CA LEU A 349 10.87 -23.74 -13.57
C LEU A 349 11.37 -25.11 -13.10
N ASN A 350 10.75 -26.21 -13.53
CA ASN A 350 11.22 -27.56 -13.19
C ASN A 350 12.60 -27.84 -13.77
N ARG A 351 12.89 -27.38 -15.00
CA ARG A 351 14.24 -27.52 -15.58
C ARG A 351 15.29 -26.73 -14.81
N ILE A 352 14.95 -25.55 -14.28
CA ILE A 352 15.85 -24.77 -13.41
C ILE A 352 16.19 -25.57 -12.15
N VAL A 353 15.18 -26.19 -11.51
CA VAL A 353 15.37 -27.04 -10.32
C VAL A 353 16.29 -28.22 -10.64
N ASP A 354 16.00 -28.98 -11.69
CA ASP A 354 16.79 -30.14 -12.10
C ASP A 354 18.24 -29.76 -12.38
N PHE A 355 18.44 -28.64 -13.06
CA PHE A 355 19.76 -28.13 -13.39
C PHE A 355 20.54 -27.71 -12.14
N ALA A 356 19.94 -26.91 -11.25
CA ALA A 356 20.57 -26.50 -10.00
C ALA A 356 20.97 -27.72 -9.13
N CYS A 357 20.11 -28.74 -9.08
CA CYS A 357 20.38 -30.00 -8.37
C CYS A 357 21.49 -30.85 -9.01
N SER A 358 21.72 -30.70 -10.31
CA SER A 358 22.81 -31.38 -11.02
C SER A 358 24.17 -30.73 -10.78
N LEU A 359 24.20 -29.42 -10.56
CA LEU A 359 25.42 -28.65 -10.31
C LEU A 359 25.91 -28.80 -8.87
N ILE A 360 24.99 -28.74 -7.90
CA ILE A 360 25.29 -28.77 -6.47
C ILE A 360 24.42 -29.84 -5.84
N LYS A 361 25.06 -30.85 -5.23
CA LYS A 361 24.35 -31.91 -4.50
C LYS A 361 23.61 -31.31 -3.33
N CYS A 362 22.29 -31.38 -3.34
CA CYS A 362 21.41 -30.86 -2.30
C CYS A 362 20.28 -31.85 -1.98
N ASP A 363 19.70 -31.73 -0.78
CA ASP A 363 18.55 -32.54 -0.37
C ASP A 363 17.23 -31.94 -0.88
N SER A 364 17.16 -30.62 -0.99
CA SER A 364 16.02 -29.88 -1.54
C SER A 364 16.48 -28.66 -2.35
N CYS A 365 15.69 -28.31 -3.36
CA CYS A 365 15.85 -27.10 -4.16
C CYS A 365 14.48 -26.47 -4.38
N PHE A 366 14.37 -25.17 -4.15
CA PHE A 366 13.14 -24.39 -4.32
C PHE A 366 13.38 -23.20 -5.24
N VAL A 367 12.44 -22.96 -6.15
CA VAL A 367 12.42 -21.77 -7.00
C VAL A 367 11.18 -20.95 -6.65
N TYR A 368 11.44 -19.72 -6.21
CA TYR A 368 10.42 -18.72 -5.93
C TYR A 368 10.35 -17.72 -7.07
N VAL A 369 9.14 -17.36 -7.49
CA VAL A 369 8.88 -16.34 -8.51
C VAL A 369 8.26 -15.12 -7.82
N LEU A 370 8.72 -13.92 -8.18
CA LEU A 370 8.19 -12.68 -7.63
C LEU A 370 6.84 -12.35 -8.24
N GLU A 371 5.76 -12.33 -7.48
CA GLU A 371 4.40 -11.97 -7.89
C GLU A 371 3.80 -11.01 -6.85
N ASP A 372 3.31 -9.85 -7.28
CA ASP A 372 2.69 -8.85 -6.39
C ASP A 372 3.49 -8.59 -5.09
N ASP A 373 4.81 -8.38 -5.22
CA ASP A 373 5.79 -8.17 -4.14
C ASP A 373 6.02 -9.37 -3.19
N GLN A 374 5.50 -10.54 -3.53
CA GLN A 374 5.76 -11.80 -2.84
C GLN A 374 6.57 -12.77 -3.70
N LEU A 375 7.53 -13.45 -3.08
CA LEU A 375 8.21 -14.61 -3.63
C LEU A 375 7.33 -15.84 -3.40
N VAL A 376 6.65 -16.28 -4.45
CA VAL A 376 5.75 -17.44 -4.44
C VAL A 376 6.53 -18.69 -4.82
N LEU A 377 6.44 -19.76 -4.02
CA LEU A 377 7.05 -21.04 -4.35
C LEU A 377 6.36 -21.66 -5.57
N ARG A 378 7.05 -21.72 -6.71
CA ARG A 378 6.49 -22.23 -7.98
C ARG A 378 7.09 -23.56 -8.44
N ALA A 379 8.28 -23.92 -7.98
CA ALA A 379 8.85 -25.24 -8.26
C ALA A 379 9.75 -25.75 -7.13
N SER A 380 9.80 -27.08 -6.97
CA SER A 380 10.65 -27.73 -5.99
C SER A 380 11.15 -29.10 -6.45
N LYS A 381 12.31 -29.51 -5.95
CA LYS A 381 12.88 -30.86 -6.18
C LYS A 381 11.98 -31.96 -5.60
N ASN A 382 11.44 -31.70 -4.42
CA ASN A 382 10.50 -32.59 -3.73
C ASN A 382 9.13 -31.89 -3.74
N PRO A 383 8.24 -32.20 -4.69
CA PRO A 383 6.94 -31.56 -4.77
C PRO A 383 6.04 -32.05 -3.63
N HIS A 384 5.92 -31.23 -2.58
CA HIS A 384 4.77 -31.30 -1.69
C HIS A 384 3.63 -30.58 -2.41
N SER A 385 2.73 -31.35 -3.04
CA SER A 385 1.60 -30.85 -3.85
C SER A 385 0.69 -29.85 -3.12
N ASP A 386 0.78 -29.77 -1.80
CA ASP A 386 -0.08 -28.95 -0.96
C ASP A 386 0.48 -27.53 -0.68
N VAL A 387 1.75 -27.26 -1.04
CA VAL A 387 2.47 -26.01 -0.69
C VAL A 387 2.86 -25.17 -1.91
N VAL A 388 3.08 -25.80 -3.06
CA VAL A 388 3.29 -25.11 -4.34
C VAL A 388 2.07 -24.25 -4.65
N ASP A 389 2.29 -23.01 -5.08
CA ASP A 389 1.28 -21.98 -5.35
C ASP A 389 0.53 -21.40 -4.12
N ARG A 390 0.85 -21.82 -2.89
CA ARG A 390 0.21 -21.30 -1.66
C ARG A 390 1.16 -20.58 -0.70
N LEU A 391 2.46 -20.71 -0.92
CA LEU A 391 3.49 -20.15 -0.04
C LEU A 391 4.09 -18.88 -0.65
N GLY A 392 3.60 -17.73 -0.19
CA GLY A 392 4.17 -16.41 -0.50
C GLY A 392 5.10 -15.91 0.60
N ILE A 393 6.30 -15.48 0.23
CA ILE A 393 7.30 -14.86 1.12
C ILE A 393 7.48 -13.41 0.70
N TRP A 394 7.18 -12.45 1.58
CA TRP A 394 7.40 -11.03 1.26
C TRP A 394 8.89 -10.74 1.04
N LEU A 395 9.21 -9.79 0.17
CA LEU A 395 10.60 -9.31 0.09
C LEU A 395 11.03 -8.72 1.45
N GLY A 396 12.25 -9.03 1.87
CA GLY A 396 12.79 -8.74 3.19
C GLY A 396 12.43 -9.78 4.26
N GLN A 397 11.45 -10.64 4.03
CA GLN A 397 11.02 -11.63 5.02
C GLN A 397 11.75 -12.96 4.81
N GLY A 398 12.32 -13.55 5.87
CA GLY A 398 13.03 -14.81 5.69
C GLY A 398 14.41 -14.61 5.04
N ILE A 399 15.25 -15.65 5.00
CA ILE A 399 16.51 -15.63 4.24
C ILE A 399 16.21 -15.43 2.74
N THR A 400 15.16 -16.08 2.23
CA THR A 400 14.72 -15.98 0.84
C THR A 400 14.26 -14.58 0.47
N GLY A 401 13.43 -13.94 1.30
CA GLY A 401 13.02 -12.55 1.08
C GLY A 401 14.17 -11.57 1.27
N TRP A 402 15.11 -11.84 2.19
CA TRP A 402 16.33 -11.04 2.34
C TRP A 402 17.16 -11.04 1.07
N VAL A 403 17.39 -12.21 0.47
CA VAL A 403 18.13 -12.35 -0.80
C VAL A 403 17.40 -11.65 -1.93
N GLY A 404 16.07 -11.80 -2.03
CA GLY A 404 15.28 -11.06 -3.01
C GLY A 404 15.41 -9.54 -2.84
N TRP A 405 15.37 -9.07 -1.59
CA TRP A 405 15.45 -7.65 -1.25
C TRP A 405 16.81 -7.03 -1.56
N HIS A 406 17.89 -7.63 -1.07
CA HIS A 406 19.25 -7.11 -1.22
C HIS A 406 19.86 -7.46 -2.59
N ARG A 407 19.30 -8.45 -3.28
CA ARG A 407 19.82 -8.99 -4.55
C ARG A 407 21.24 -9.54 -4.42
N GLU A 408 21.54 -10.08 -3.25
CA GLU A 408 22.83 -10.66 -2.90
C GLU A 408 22.67 -12.12 -2.46
N PRO A 409 23.59 -13.03 -2.84
CA PRO A 409 23.52 -14.42 -2.42
C PRO A 409 23.86 -14.59 -0.93
N VAL A 410 23.25 -15.58 -0.29
CA VAL A 410 23.52 -15.96 1.11
C VAL A 410 23.81 -17.46 1.18
N ALA A 411 24.95 -17.82 1.77
CA ALA A 411 25.33 -19.19 2.08
C ALA A 411 25.49 -19.36 3.59
N ILE A 412 24.78 -20.34 4.16
CA ILE A 412 24.79 -20.65 5.59
C ILE A 412 25.19 -22.12 5.73
N PRO A 413 26.33 -22.44 6.37
CA PRO A 413 26.85 -23.80 6.38
C PRO A 413 26.24 -24.71 7.44
N THR A 414 25.71 -24.14 8.53
CA THR A 414 25.16 -24.85 9.69
C THR A 414 24.08 -24.01 10.38
N ASN A 415 23.15 -24.67 11.08
CA ASN A 415 22.10 -24.04 11.88
C ASN A 415 21.29 -22.97 11.12
N ALA A 416 20.96 -23.21 9.85
CA ALA A 416 20.15 -22.27 9.07
C ALA A 416 18.81 -21.91 9.74
N LEU A 417 18.22 -22.83 10.51
CA LEU A 417 17.02 -22.58 11.33
C LEU A 417 17.22 -21.55 12.45
N GLN A 418 18.45 -21.36 12.92
CA GLN A 418 18.84 -20.39 13.94
C GLN A 418 19.38 -19.09 13.32
N ASP A 419 19.48 -18.99 11.99
CA ASP A 419 19.82 -17.72 11.36
C ASP A 419 18.72 -16.70 11.72
N PRO A 420 19.10 -15.50 12.19
CA PRO A 420 18.15 -14.46 12.54
C PRO A 420 17.10 -14.15 11.47
N ARG A 421 17.48 -14.29 10.21
CA ARG A 421 16.59 -13.99 9.09
C ARG A 421 15.67 -15.17 8.78
N PHE A 422 15.73 -16.30 9.48
CA PHE A 422 14.96 -17.50 9.15
C PHE A 422 13.47 -17.35 9.49
N LYS A 423 12.59 -17.79 8.60
CA LYS A 423 11.13 -17.85 8.84
C LYS A 423 10.66 -19.30 8.78
N ARG A 424 10.02 -19.77 9.85
CA ARG A 424 9.35 -21.09 9.90
C ARG A 424 7.98 -21.03 9.24
N PHE A 425 7.64 -22.04 8.44
CA PHE A 425 6.31 -22.23 7.87
C PHE A 425 5.71 -23.52 8.40
N ARG A 426 4.55 -23.44 9.05
CA ARG A 426 3.86 -24.59 9.68
C ARG A 426 3.41 -25.69 8.71
N ASN A 427 3.37 -25.40 7.40
CA ASN A 427 2.82 -26.29 6.36
C ASN A 427 3.90 -26.94 5.47
N LEU A 428 5.19 -26.65 5.71
CA LEU A 428 6.28 -27.39 5.09
C LEU A 428 6.67 -28.49 6.08
N ALA A 429 6.77 -29.75 5.61
CA ALA A 429 7.29 -30.83 6.44
C ALA A 429 8.64 -30.38 7.01
N GLU A 430 8.73 -30.32 8.34
CA GLU A 430 9.89 -29.86 9.09
C GLU A 430 11.04 -30.86 8.94
N ASP A 431 11.70 -30.86 7.78
CA ASP A 431 13.06 -31.35 7.71
C ASP A 431 13.96 -30.21 8.16
N SER A 432 14.53 -30.38 9.34
CA SER A 432 15.51 -29.47 9.92
C SER A 432 16.74 -29.36 8.99
N PHE A 433 16.75 -28.35 8.12
CA PHE A 433 17.89 -28.09 7.25
C PHE A 433 18.97 -27.33 8.01
N GLU A 434 20.17 -27.90 8.04
CA GLU A 434 21.31 -27.29 8.71
C GLU A 434 22.06 -26.32 7.79
N ALA A 435 22.16 -26.60 6.49
CA ALA A 435 22.81 -25.71 5.54
C ALA A 435 21.86 -25.20 4.45
N PHE A 436 22.10 -23.98 3.98
CA PHE A 436 21.20 -23.25 3.10
C PHE A 436 21.98 -22.30 2.19
N LEU A 437 21.77 -22.39 0.87
CA LEU A 437 22.30 -21.47 -0.13
C LEU A 437 21.13 -20.82 -0.86
N SER A 438 21.04 -19.50 -0.85
CA SER A 438 20.01 -18.76 -1.58
C SER A 438 20.64 -17.71 -2.49
N VAL A 439 20.16 -17.64 -3.73
CA VAL A 439 20.64 -16.70 -4.74
C VAL A 439 19.47 -16.03 -5.47
N PRO A 440 19.59 -14.75 -5.85
CA PRO A 440 18.54 -14.07 -6.60
C PRO A 440 18.52 -14.51 -8.06
N ILE A 441 17.33 -14.50 -8.66
CA ILE A 441 17.11 -14.62 -10.11
C ILE A 441 16.90 -13.22 -10.65
N LEU A 442 17.76 -12.79 -11.56
CA LEU A 442 17.82 -11.41 -12.02
C LEU A 442 17.70 -11.32 -13.54
N CYS A 443 16.81 -10.46 -14.03
CA CYS A 443 16.70 -10.11 -15.44
C CYS A 443 16.98 -8.62 -15.60
N ARG A 444 18.06 -8.24 -16.29
CA ARG A 444 18.49 -6.83 -16.46
C ARG A 444 18.49 -6.05 -15.14
N SER A 445 19.06 -6.65 -14.09
CA SER A 445 19.11 -6.12 -12.72
C SER A 445 17.77 -6.05 -11.98
N LYS A 446 16.63 -6.41 -12.59
CA LYS A 446 15.33 -6.56 -11.93
C LYS A 446 15.24 -7.94 -11.28
N LEU A 447 14.72 -8.00 -10.04
CA LEU A 447 14.41 -9.26 -9.37
C LEU A 447 13.21 -9.93 -10.04
N VAL A 448 13.39 -11.19 -10.44
CA VAL A 448 12.34 -12.05 -11.01
C VAL A 448 11.99 -13.19 -10.06
N GLY A 449 12.91 -13.59 -9.18
CA GLY A 449 12.72 -14.72 -8.28
C GLY A 449 13.94 -14.99 -7.40
N VAL A 450 13.91 -16.10 -6.68
CA VAL A 450 15.01 -16.57 -5.81
C VAL A 450 15.12 -18.10 -5.88
N ILE A 451 16.34 -18.62 -5.95
CA ILE A 451 16.63 -20.07 -5.89
C ILE A 451 17.21 -20.39 -4.52
N ASN A 452 16.64 -21.36 -3.82
CA ASN A 452 17.19 -21.89 -2.57
C ASN A 452 17.64 -23.35 -2.76
N LEU A 453 18.85 -23.67 -2.31
CA LEU A 453 19.35 -25.03 -2.10
C LEU A 453 19.45 -25.32 -0.60
N GLN A 454 19.06 -26.52 -0.19
CA GLN A 454 18.99 -26.90 1.22
C GLN A 454 19.64 -28.26 1.44
N HIS A 455 20.30 -28.40 2.60
CA HIS A 455 20.95 -29.63 3.03
C HIS A 455 20.50 -29.96 4.46
N ARG A 456 20.17 -31.23 4.71
CA ARG A 456 19.76 -31.74 6.04
C ARG A 456 20.94 -31.83 7.02
N LYS A 457 22.17 -31.82 6.51
CA LYS A 457 23.43 -31.88 7.27
C LYS A 457 24.26 -30.62 7.03
N PRO A 458 25.32 -30.36 7.84
CA PRO A 458 26.24 -29.26 7.60
C PRO A 458 26.83 -29.37 6.20
N TYR A 459 26.90 -28.25 5.49
CA TYR A 459 27.49 -28.19 4.16
C TYR A 459 28.09 -26.82 3.89
N TYR A 460 29.38 -26.78 3.61
CA TYR A 460 30.08 -25.55 3.27
C TYR A 460 30.05 -25.35 1.76
N HIS A 461 29.14 -24.50 1.28
CA HIS A 461 29.15 -24.08 -0.11
C HIS A 461 30.41 -23.28 -0.41
N THR A 462 31.20 -23.77 -1.36
CA THR A 462 32.40 -23.08 -1.86
C THR A 462 32.03 -21.83 -2.65
N ASP A 463 32.94 -20.86 -2.73
CA ASP A 463 32.70 -19.66 -3.54
C ASP A 463 32.42 -20.00 -5.01
N GLN A 464 32.99 -21.11 -5.51
CA GLN A 464 32.71 -21.59 -6.86
C GLN A 464 31.26 -22.06 -7.01
N GLU A 465 30.72 -22.82 -6.04
CA GLU A 465 29.31 -23.24 -6.04
C GLU A 465 28.36 -22.03 -5.93
N VAL A 466 28.68 -21.06 -5.07
CA VAL A 466 27.91 -19.80 -4.94
C VAL A 466 27.91 -19.04 -6.27
N ARG A 467 29.08 -18.91 -6.92
CA ARG A 467 29.20 -18.26 -8.23
C ARG A 467 28.45 -19.00 -9.32
N LEU A 468 28.55 -20.33 -9.37
CA LEU A 468 27.85 -21.16 -10.35
C LEU A 468 26.34 -20.99 -10.23
N LEU A 469 25.79 -21.10 -9.02
CA LEU A 469 24.34 -20.96 -8.82
C LEU A 469 23.87 -19.52 -9.10
N SER A 470 24.68 -18.51 -8.73
CA SER A 470 24.39 -17.11 -9.07
C SER A 470 24.37 -16.89 -10.59
N ALA A 471 25.30 -17.49 -11.33
CA ALA A 471 25.29 -17.46 -12.79
C ALA A 471 24.04 -18.11 -13.37
N VAL A 472 23.57 -19.23 -12.80
CA VAL A 472 22.26 -19.81 -13.16
C VAL A 472 21.15 -18.79 -12.95
N GLY A 473 21.08 -18.14 -11.79
CA GLY A 473 20.08 -17.12 -11.48
C GLY A 473 20.06 -15.95 -12.48
N TYR A 474 21.21 -15.53 -13.00
CA TYR A 474 21.29 -14.51 -14.05
C TYR A 474 20.84 -15.02 -15.43
N LEU A 475 21.25 -16.23 -15.82
CA LEU A 475 20.94 -16.78 -17.14
C LEU A 475 19.47 -17.15 -17.29
N VAL A 476 18.89 -17.76 -16.27
CA VAL A 476 17.49 -18.19 -16.30
C VAL A 476 16.52 -17.02 -16.08
N GLY A 477 17.00 -15.88 -15.58
CA GLY A 477 16.16 -14.73 -15.29
C GLY A 477 15.44 -14.16 -16.52
N ALA A 478 16.10 -14.15 -17.69
CA ALA A 478 15.47 -13.69 -18.92
C ALA A 478 14.36 -14.64 -19.40
N GLU A 479 14.60 -15.95 -19.33
CA GLU A 479 13.62 -16.97 -19.72
C GLU A 479 12.45 -17.02 -18.74
N LEU A 480 12.71 -16.86 -17.44
CA LEU A 480 11.68 -16.83 -16.42
C LEU A 480 10.76 -15.62 -16.58
N GLU A 481 11.32 -14.43 -16.80
CA GLU A 481 10.54 -13.21 -17.06
C GLU A 481 9.71 -13.36 -18.33
N ARG A 482 10.28 -13.92 -19.40
CA ARG A 482 9.59 -14.16 -20.66
C ARG A 482 8.42 -15.13 -20.51
N ALA A 483 8.65 -16.30 -19.93
CA ALA A 483 7.62 -17.32 -19.72
C ALA A 483 6.50 -16.82 -18.80
N ARG A 484 6.84 -15.97 -17.81
CA ARG A 484 5.86 -15.31 -16.95
C ARG A 484 5.01 -14.32 -17.75
N LEU A 485 5.63 -13.42 -18.51
CA LEU A 485 4.92 -12.44 -19.34
C LEU A 485 4.01 -13.12 -20.38
N GLU A 486 4.47 -14.21 -20.98
CA GLU A 486 3.65 -15.01 -21.91
C GLU A 486 2.44 -15.65 -21.21
N SER A 487 2.63 -16.19 -19.99
CA SER A 487 1.52 -16.73 -19.18
C SER A 487 0.51 -15.64 -18.80
N GLU A 488 0.96 -14.50 -18.30
CA GLU A 488 0.09 -13.36 -17.96
C GLU A 488 -0.66 -12.83 -19.17
N ASN A 489 0.01 -12.72 -20.33
CA ASN A 489 -0.60 -12.24 -21.57
C ASN A 489 -1.63 -13.24 -22.12
N SER A 490 -1.36 -14.56 -22.01
CA SER A 490 -2.34 -15.60 -22.34
C SER A 490 -3.58 -15.48 -21.46
N GLU A 491 -3.41 -15.34 -20.13
CA GLU A 491 -4.53 -15.18 -19.21
C GLU A 491 -5.35 -13.90 -19.47
N LEU A 492 -4.67 -12.78 -19.74
CA LEU A 492 -5.32 -11.51 -20.10
C LEU A 492 -6.08 -11.63 -21.41
N SER A 493 -5.49 -12.26 -22.42
CA SER A 493 -6.13 -12.52 -23.71
C SER A 493 -7.38 -13.39 -23.52
N ASP A 494 -7.29 -14.48 -22.75
CA ASP A 494 -8.40 -15.37 -22.46
C ASP A 494 -9.54 -14.66 -21.72
N ARG A 495 -9.21 -13.76 -20.78
CA ARG A 495 -10.21 -12.91 -20.08
C ARG A 495 -10.89 -11.94 -21.03
N LEU A 496 -10.13 -11.28 -21.92
CA LEU A 496 -10.67 -10.34 -22.90
C LEU A 496 -11.57 -11.04 -23.92
N GLU A 497 -11.15 -12.20 -24.42
CA GLU A 497 -11.99 -13.03 -25.29
C GLU A 497 -13.27 -13.46 -24.60
N SER A 498 -13.16 -13.97 -23.37
CA SER A 498 -14.32 -14.40 -22.59
C SER A 498 -15.30 -13.24 -22.40
N ARG A 499 -14.80 -12.03 -22.11
CA ARG A 499 -15.64 -10.83 -21.99
C ARG A 499 -16.32 -10.46 -23.31
N LYS A 500 -15.60 -10.50 -24.45
CA LYS A 500 -16.19 -10.23 -25.78
C LYS A 500 -17.31 -11.22 -26.11
N VAL A 501 -17.11 -12.50 -25.84
CA VAL A 501 -18.12 -13.54 -26.07
C VAL A 501 -19.35 -13.32 -25.19
N ILE A 502 -19.15 -12.97 -23.91
CA ILE A 502 -20.23 -12.64 -22.97
C ILE A 502 -21.01 -11.40 -23.42
N GLU A 503 -20.33 -10.31 -23.79
CA GLU A 503 -20.98 -9.08 -24.26
C GLU A 503 -21.77 -9.30 -25.55
N ARG A 504 -21.25 -10.09 -26.50
CA ARG A 504 -21.98 -10.45 -27.72
C ARG A 504 -23.26 -11.22 -27.38
N ALA A 505 -23.18 -12.23 -26.51
CA ALA A 505 -24.33 -13.00 -26.07
C ALA A 505 -25.36 -12.17 -25.29
N LYS A 506 -24.91 -11.22 -24.44
CA LYS A 506 -25.81 -10.22 -23.83
C LYS A 506 -26.54 -9.43 -24.90
N GLY A 507 -25.86 -8.98 -25.95
CA GLY A 507 -26.46 -8.27 -27.07
C GLY A 507 -27.56 -9.08 -27.79
N VAL A 508 -27.35 -10.39 -27.95
CA VAL A 508 -28.39 -11.31 -28.47
C VAL A 508 -29.60 -11.33 -27.55
N LEU A 509 -29.40 -11.49 -26.25
CA LEU A 509 -30.50 -11.56 -25.29
C LEU A 509 -31.29 -10.24 -25.20
N GLN A 510 -30.60 -9.10 -25.21
CA GLN A 510 -31.24 -7.78 -25.22
C GLN A 510 -32.12 -7.60 -26.46
N ARG A 511 -31.61 -7.99 -27.64
CA ARG A 511 -32.35 -7.85 -28.90
C ARG A 511 -33.50 -8.85 -29.04
N ASP A 512 -33.26 -10.12 -28.74
CA ASP A 512 -34.22 -11.20 -28.99
C ASP A 512 -35.32 -11.26 -27.91
N PHE A 513 -35.04 -10.79 -26.69
CA PHE A 513 -35.98 -10.85 -25.56
C PHE A 513 -36.34 -9.46 -24.98
N GLY A 514 -35.86 -8.37 -25.58
CA GLY A 514 -36.16 -7.01 -25.11
C GLY A 514 -35.65 -6.70 -23.70
N LEU A 515 -34.63 -7.42 -23.24
CA LEU A 515 -34.06 -7.25 -21.91
C LEU A 515 -33.17 -6.01 -21.87
N ASP A 516 -33.14 -5.32 -20.73
CA ASP A 516 -32.07 -4.38 -20.44
C ASP A 516 -30.74 -5.12 -20.16
N GLU A 517 -29.65 -4.38 -20.16
CA GLU A 517 -28.30 -4.93 -20.03
C GLU A 517 -28.12 -5.74 -18.73
N GLU A 518 -28.67 -5.22 -17.62
CA GLU A 518 -28.55 -5.84 -16.31
C GLU A 518 -29.35 -7.15 -16.22
N SER A 519 -30.55 -7.16 -16.79
CA SER A 519 -31.44 -8.31 -16.86
C SER A 519 -30.88 -9.41 -17.75
N ALA A 520 -30.26 -9.05 -18.89
CA ALA A 520 -29.57 -10.00 -19.76
C ALA A 520 -28.38 -10.67 -19.07
N TYR A 521 -27.56 -9.89 -18.36
CA TYR A 521 -26.43 -10.43 -17.59
C TYR A 521 -26.91 -11.35 -16.45
N ARG A 522 -27.93 -10.94 -15.69
CA ARG A 522 -28.54 -11.75 -14.62
C ARG A 522 -29.14 -13.06 -15.15
N ALA A 523 -29.74 -13.05 -16.33
CA ALA A 523 -30.27 -14.24 -16.97
C ALA A 523 -29.15 -15.23 -17.31
N MET A 524 -28.06 -14.75 -17.90
CA MET A 524 -26.89 -15.58 -18.19
C MET A 524 -26.23 -16.13 -16.91
N GLN A 525 -26.11 -15.32 -15.86
CA GLN A 525 -25.57 -15.74 -14.57
C GLN A 525 -26.45 -16.81 -13.90
N ARG A 526 -27.77 -16.71 -14.05
CA ARG A 526 -28.73 -17.70 -13.56
C ARG A 526 -28.55 -19.03 -14.26
N GLU A 527 -28.43 -19.04 -15.59
CA GLU A 527 -28.16 -20.24 -16.39
C GLU A 527 -26.80 -20.86 -16.06
N SER A 528 -25.76 -20.05 -15.88
CA SER A 528 -24.42 -20.50 -15.45
C SER A 528 -24.50 -21.25 -14.12
N ARG A 529 -25.21 -20.70 -13.12
CA ARG A 529 -25.40 -21.34 -11.81
C ARG A 529 -26.23 -22.63 -11.90
N GLN A 530 -27.36 -22.60 -12.61
CA GLN A 530 -28.24 -23.77 -12.74
C GLN A 530 -27.56 -24.94 -13.45
N ARG A 531 -26.73 -24.65 -14.46
CA ARG A 531 -26.05 -25.68 -15.25
C ARG A 531 -24.65 -26.03 -14.76
N ARG A 532 -24.14 -25.30 -13.75
CA ARG A 532 -22.76 -25.39 -13.25
C ARG A 532 -21.72 -25.27 -14.38
N LYS A 533 -21.94 -24.32 -15.29
CA LYS A 533 -21.05 -24.02 -16.41
C LYS A 533 -20.48 -22.63 -16.27
N SER A 534 -19.30 -22.40 -16.83
CA SER A 534 -18.68 -21.09 -16.87
C SER A 534 -19.56 -20.10 -17.66
N MET A 535 -19.40 -18.82 -17.36
CA MET A 535 -20.13 -17.79 -18.09
C MET A 535 -19.77 -17.78 -19.60
N ARG A 536 -18.53 -18.11 -19.94
CA ARG A 536 -18.09 -18.23 -21.33
C ARG A 536 -18.88 -19.33 -22.06
N GLU A 537 -19.01 -20.51 -21.48
CA GLU A 537 -19.77 -21.63 -22.09
C GLU A 537 -21.25 -21.30 -22.30
N ILE A 538 -21.88 -20.58 -21.36
CA ILE A 538 -23.27 -20.12 -21.52
C ILE A 538 -23.37 -19.14 -22.69
N ALA A 539 -22.43 -18.20 -22.79
CA ALA A 539 -22.40 -17.22 -23.86
C ALA A 539 -22.16 -17.87 -25.24
N GLU A 540 -21.25 -18.83 -25.34
CA GLU A 540 -21.00 -19.61 -26.56
C GLU A 540 -22.24 -20.39 -27.00
N ALA A 541 -22.99 -20.99 -26.06
CA ALA A 541 -24.23 -21.69 -26.38
C ALA A 541 -25.33 -20.76 -26.92
N ILE A 542 -25.44 -19.54 -26.39
CA ILE A 542 -26.39 -18.52 -26.88
C ILE A 542 -26.02 -18.10 -28.31
N LEU A 543 -24.74 -17.81 -28.55
CA LEU A 543 -24.24 -17.41 -29.88
C LEU A 543 -24.39 -18.53 -30.91
N LEU A 544 -24.10 -19.77 -30.54
CA LEU A 544 -24.30 -20.93 -31.42
C LEU A 544 -25.76 -21.07 -31.85
N ASN A 545 -26.70 -20.84 -30.94
CA ASN A 545 -28.13 -20.87 -31.26
C ASN A 545 -28.55 -19.70 -32.18
N GLU A 546 -27.94 -18.52 -32.01
CA GLU A 546 -28.15 -17.37 -32.92
C GLU A 546 -27.64 -17.69 -34.34
N ASP A 547 -26.42 -18.25 -34.45
CA ASP A 547 -25.83 -18.59 -35.74
C ASP A 547 -26.66 -19.64 -36.47
N LEU A 548 -27.11 -20.69 -35.77
CA LEU A 548 -28.02 -21.71 -36.34
C LEU A 548 -29.35 -21.12 -36.83
N ARG A 549 -29.88 -20.10 -36.15
CA ARG A 549 -31.09 -19.38 -36.60
C ARG A 549 -30.82 -18.57 -37.86
N LYS A 550 -29.69 -17.84 -37.92
CA LYS A 550 -29.28 -17.08 -39.11
C LYS A 550 -29.07 -17.97 -40.33
N THR A 551 -28.42 -19.12 -40.18
CA THR A 551 -28.22 -20.07 -41.30
C THR A 551 -29.54 -20.64 -41.82
N ARG A 552 -30.53 -20.89 -40.95
CA ARG A 552 -31.87 -21.35 -41.36
C ARG A 552 -32.69 -20.28 -42.08
N LEU A 553 -32.51 -19.00 -41.74
CA LEU A 553 -33.16 -17.88 -42.42
C LEU A 553 -32.56 -17.67 -43.81
N ASN A 554 -31.23 -17.67 -43.94
CA ASN A 554 -30.55 -17.51 -45.23
C ASN A 554 -30.78 -18.69 -46.18
N GLY A 555 -30.94 -19.93 -45.67
CA GLY A 555 -31.27 -21.09 -46.50
C GLY A 555 -32.71 -21.08 -47.07
N ARG A 556 -33.62 -20.33 -46.44
CA ARG A 556 -35.00 -20.14 -46.94
C ARG A 556 -35.08 -19.08 -48.03
N GLU A 557 -34.25 -18.06 -47.99
CA GLU A 557 -34.16 -17.03 -49.05
C GLU A 557 -33.46 -17.53 -50.32
N ALA A 558 -32.58 -18.54 -50.23
CA ALA A 558 -31.94 -19.15 -51.40
C ALA A 558 -32.79 -20.25 -52.09
N SER A 559 -33.92 -20.64 -51.50
CA SER A 559 -34.84 -21.67 -52.02
C SER A 559 -36.19 -21.10 -52.48
N ALA A 560 -36.33 -19.77 -52.45
CA ALA A 560 -37.44 -19.00 -53.01
C ALA A 560 -36.93 -18.24 -54.23
#